data_AF-A0A1I7XTE4-F1
#
_entry.id   AF-A0A1I7XTE4-F1
#
_cell.length_a   1.000
_cell.length_b   1.000
_cell.length_c   1.000
_cell.angle_alpha   90.00
_cell.angle_beta   90.00
_cell.angle_gamma   90.00
#
_symmetry.space_group_name_H-M   'P 1'
#
loop_
_entity.id
_entity.type
_entity.pdbx_description
1 polymer ?
#
loop_
_entity_poly.entity_id
_entity_poly.type
_entity_poly.pdbx_seq_one_letter_code
_entity_poly.pdbx_strand_id
1 'polypeptide(L)'
;MGRIYVNGNQMTDVEYVMKNGDRIEHWGHKHEHPVRDLPIPIVADTDDLLVVNKPPSLPVHACGQYAVHTVLGQLRTRYNRNGLRGPNILHRLDRATSGILMLAKNYETDFEFKETLKKGEWTKEYVCMVDGVFPEFYFNKLIKDNFLKDVFLVFQITAEPVGLDRENRPSYDSICLNCNVVKKNVCII
;
A
#
# COMPACT_ATOMS: atom_id res chain seq x y z
N MET A 1 7.47 26.26 7.07
CA MET A 1 8.94 26.37 6.98
C MET A 1 9.52 25.68 8.20
N GLY A 2 10.34 24.66 8.01
CA GLY A 2 10.98 23.92 9.10
C GLY A 2 12.06 24.74 9.77
N ARG A 3 12.28 24.56 11.08
CA ARG A 3 13.37 25.21 11.81
C ARG A 3 14.54 24.23 11.87
N ILE A 4 15.62 24.51 11.13
CA ILE A 4 16.84 23.72 11.17
C ILE A 4 17.79 24.34 12.20
N TYR A 5 18.48 23.51 12.96
CA TYR A 5 19.51 23.89 13.92
C TYR A 5 20.77 23.07 13.67
N VAL A 6 21.94 23.69 13.84
CA VAL A 6 23.23 23.00 13.83
C VAL A 6 23.93 23.30 15.15
N ASN A 7 24.31 22.25 15.87
CA ASN A 7 24.94 22.35 17.20
C ASN A 7 24.14 23.21 18.17
N GLY A 8 22.81 23.08 18.16
CA GLY A 8 21.87 23.82 19.00
C GLY A 8 21.52 25.25 18.54
N ASN A 9 22.19 25.77 17.51
CA ASN A 9 21.93 27.13 17.00
C ASN A 9 21.01 27.08 15.78
N GLN A 10 20.01 27.96 15.73
CA GLN A 10 19.10 28.02 14.59
C GLN A 10 19.88 28.41 13.33
N MET A 11 19.81 27.55 12.32
CA MET A 11 20.53 27.73 11.07
C MET A 11 19.67 28.55 10.11
N THR A 12 20.10 29.78 9.85
CA THR A 12 19.49 30.69 8.87
C THR A 12 20.36 30.90 7.64
N ASP A 13 21.63 30.48 7.71
CA ASP A 13 22.58 30.54 6.60
C ASP A 13 22.40 29.33 5.68
N VAL A 14 21.98 29.59 4.44
CA VAL A 14 21.76 28.55 3.43
C VAL A 14 23.07 28.08 2.77
N GLU A 15 24.15 28.85 2.91
CA GLU A 15 25.48 28.53 2.37
C GLU A 15 26.38 27.80 3.39
N TYR A 16 25.84 27.48 4.57
CA TYR A 16 26.61 26.83 5.63
C TYR A 16 27.17 25.48 5.18
N VAL A 17 28.50 25.37 5.17
CA VAL A 17 29.20 24.12 4.86
C VAL A 17 29.28 23.26 6.13
N MET A 18 28.55 22.15 6.11
CA MET A 18 28.53 21.15 7.17
C MET A 18 29.93 20.60 7.47
N LYS A 19 30.24 20.44 8.75
CA LYS A 19 31.49 19.88 9.25
C LYS A 19 31.24 18.50 9.84
N ASN A 20 32.29 17.68 9.86
CA ASN A 20 32.22 16.37 10.50
C ASN A 20 31.93 16.55 12.00
N GLY A 21 30.96 15.79 12.52
CA GLY A 21 30.52 15.88 13.91
C GLY A 21 29.43 16.94 14.17
N ASP A 22 29.00 17.70 13.16
CA ASP A 22 27.87 18.61 13.33
C ASP A 22 26.58 17.85 13.67
N ARG A 23 25.92 18.26 14.75
CA ARG A 23 24.60 17.76 15.13
C ARG A 23 23.53 18.61 14.45
N ILE A 24 22.80 18.00 13.53
CA ILE A 24 21.70 18.64 12.81
C ILE A 24 20.39 18.28 13.50
N GLU A 25 19.60 19.28 13.85
CA GLU A 25 18.26 19.12 14.41
C GLU A 25 17.25 19.82 13.52
N HIS A 26 16.12 19.18 13.25
CA HIS A 26 15.05 19.78 12.48
C HIS A 26 13.75 19.69 13.27
N TRP A 27 13.22 20.86 13.60
CA TRP A 27 11.98 21.01 14.32
C TRP A 27 10.86 21.32 13.33
N GLY A 28 9.97 20.35 13.14
CA GLY A 28 8.78 20.49 12.31
C GLY A 28 7.53 20.17 13.12
N HIS A 29 6.60 21.12 13.19
CA HIS A 29 5.26 20.81 13.67
C HIS A 29 4.49 20.12 12.54
N LYS A 30 4.00 18.89 12.79
CA LYS A 30 3.25 18.10 11.82
C LYS A 30 1.85 17.85 12.35
N HIS A 31 0.84 18.24 11.58
CA HIS A 31 -0.52 17.80 11.76
C HIS A 31 -0.77 16.63 10.82
N GLU A 32 -1.27 15.52 11.36
CA GLU A 32 -1.80 14.46 10.52
C GLU A 32 -3.20 14.85 10.05
N HIS A 33 -3.48 14.53 8.79
CA HIS A 33 -4.84 14.68 8.30
C HIS A 33 -5.77 13.70 9.02
N PRO A 34 -7.04 14.10 9.26
CA PRO A 34 -8.01 13.20 9.84
C PRO A 34 -8.24 12.00 8.90
N VAL A 35 -8.35 10.82 9.50
CA VAL A 35 -8.83 9.61 8.84
C VAL A 35 -10.19 9.25 9.43
N ARG A 36 -11.01 8.52 8.67
CA ARG A 36 -12.25 7.97 9.24
C ARG A 36 -11.90 6.91 10.28
N ASP A 37 -12.53 6.99 11.45
CA ASP A 37 -12.42 5.96 12.48
C ASP A 37 -13.33 4.77 12.14
N LEU A 38 -12.92 4.03 11.11
CA LEU A 38 -13.57 2.79 10.72
C LEU A 38 -12.83 1.62 11.36
N PRO A 39 -13.56 0.58 11.83
CA PRO A 39 -12.92 -0.62 12.32
C PRO A 39 -12.06 -1.23 11.20
N ILE A 40 -11.04 -1.98 11.61
CA ILE A 40 -10.22 -2.82 10.74
C ILE A 40 -10.63 -4.27 11.04
N PRO A 41 -11.62 -4.85 10.32
CA PRO A 41 -12.04 -6.22 10.55
C PRO A 41 -10.89 -7.18 10.28
N ILE A 42 -10.72 -8.14 11.18
CA ILE A 42 -9.81 -9.27 11.00
C ILE A 42 -10.55 -10.32 10.18
N VAL A 43 -9.96 -10.71 9.06
CA VAL A 43 -10.46 -11.75 8.16
C VAL A 43 -9.88 -13.11 8.57
N ALA A 44 -8.59 -13.14 8.89
CA ALA A 44 -7.92 -14.32 9.40
C ALA A 44 -6.79 -13.90 10.36
N ASP A 45 -6.57 -14.70 11.40
CA ASP A 45 -5.54 -14.45 12.41
C ASP A 45 -4.92 -15.80 12.81
N THR A 46 -3.84 -16.18 12.13
CA THR A 46 -3.10 -17.42 12.39
C THR A 46 -1.81 -17.12 13.16
N ASP A 47 -1.01 -18.13 13.51
CA ASP A 47 0.28 -17.88 14.18
C ASP A 47 1.27 -17.11 13.30
N ASP A 48 1.16 -17.29 11.97
CA ASP A 48 2.08 -16.75 10.98
C ASP A 48 1.56 -15.48 10.29
N LEU A 49 0.25 -15.40 10.05
CA LEU A 49 -0.37 -14.41 9.17
C LEU A 49 -1.55 -13.72 9.86
N LEU A 50 -1.58 -12.39 9.74
CA LEU A 50 -2.75 -11.57 10.03
C LEU A 50 -3.31 -11.03 8.72
N VAL A 51 -4.57 -11.33 8.44
CA VAL A 51 -5.28 -10.82 7.26
C VAL A 51 -6.39 -9.90 7.75
N VAL A 52 -6.40 -8.66 7.26
CA VAL A 52 -7.41 -7.67 7.61
C VAL A 52 -8.14 -7.15 6.37
N ASN A 53 -9.40 -6.75 6.55
CA ASN A 53 -10.11 -5.97 5.54
C ASN A 53 -9.88 -4.49 5.81
N LYS A 54 -8.97 -3.88 5.06
CA LYS A 54 -8.61 -2.47 5.22
C LYS A 54 -9.78 -1.58 4.79
N PRO A 55 -10.28 -0.68 5.63
CA PRO A 55 -11.27 0.31 5.19
C PRO A 55 -10.65 1.30 4.20
N PRO A 56 -11.46 1.94 3.33
CA PRO A 56 -10.98 3.05 2.51
C PRO A 56 -10.65 4.25 3.40
N SER A 57 -9.88 5.20 2.87
CA SER A 57 -9.37 6.41 3.56
C SER A 57 -8.25 6.20 4.59
N LEU A 58 -7.92 4.97 4.98
CA LEU A 58 -6.85 4.67 5.93
C LEU A 58 -5.54 4.25 5.22
N PRO A 59 -4.41 4.96 5.41
CA PRO A 59 -3.11 4.55 4.90
C PRO A 59 -2.58 3.29 5.58
N VAL A 60 -1.82 2.48 4.86
CA VAL A 60 -1.29 1.20 5.38
C VAL A 60 -0.14 1.38 6.38
N HIS A 61 0.84 2.23 6.06
CA HIS A 61 2.03 2.50 6.85
C HIS A 61 2.34 3.99 6.85
N ALA A 62 3.22 4.41 7.76
CA ALA A 62 3.68 5.78 7.85
C ALA A 62 4.24 6.25 6.49
N CYS A 63 3.62 7.27 5.91
CA CYS A 63 3.98 7.83 4.61
C CYS A 63 3.47 9.27 4.50
N GLY A 64 4.34 10.18 4.05
CA GLY A 64 4.00 11.59 3.86
C GLY A 64 3.49 12.27 5.13
N GLN A 65 2.21 12.67 5.12
CA GLN A 65 1.55 13.39 6.20
C GLN A 65 0.91 12.47 7.26
N TYR A 66 1.04 11.15 7.13
CA TYR A 66 0.50 10.18 8.08
C TYR A 66 1.63 9.40 8.72
N ALA A 67 1.82 9.51 10.04
CA ALA A 67 2.80 8.72 10.79
C ALA A 67 2.12 7.74 11.75
N VAL A 68 1.00 8.14 12.36
CA VAL A 68 0.29 7.43 13.42
C VAL A 68 -1.05 6.88 12.93
N HIS A 69 -1.83 7.68 12.20
CA HIS A 69 -3.16 7.32 11.69
C HIS A 69 -3.07 6.38 10.47
N THR A 70 -2.53 5.19 10.70
CA THR A 70 -2.31 4.16 9.69
C THR A 70 -2.72 2.78 10.21
N VAL A 71 -2.98 1.82 9.33
CA VAL A 71 -3.28 0.44 9.72
C VAL A 71 -2.21 -0.10 10.65
N LEU A 72 -0.93 0.03 10.25
CA LEU A 72 0.18 -0.44 11.07
C LEU A 72 0.29 0.31 12.40
N GLY A 73 0.05 1.61 12.42
CA GLY A 73 0.06 2.40 13.67
C GLY A 73 -1.02 1.93 14.65
N GLN A 74 -2.23 1.69 14.16
CA GLN A 74 -3.33 1.15 14.98
C GLN A 74 -3.04 -0.28 15.46
N LEU A 75 -2.56 -1.16 14.56
CA LEU A 75 -2.21 -2.53 14.92
C LEU A 75 -1.06 -2.56 15.94
N ARG A 76 0.03 -1.82 15.71
CA ARG A 76 1.14 -1.72 16.67
C ARG A 76 0.70 -1.22 18.03
N THR A 77 -0.22 -0.26 18.09
CA THR A 77 -0.78 0.20 19.36
C THR A 77 -1.50 -0.94 20.11
N ARG A 78 -2.23 -1.80 19.39
CA ARG A 78 -2.88 -2.99 19.95
C ARG A 78 -1.88 -4.08 20.38
N TYR A 79 -0.90 -4.41 19.54
CA TYR A 79 0.10 -5.46 19.81
C TYR A 79 1.14 -5.06 20.86
N ASN A 80 1.60 -3.80 20.86
CA ASN A 80 2.55 -3.31 21.85
C ASN A 80 1.95 -3.32 23.26
N ARG A 81 0.63 -3.13 23.40
CA ARG A 81 -0.07 -3.31 24.69
C ARG A 81 0.05 -4.74 25.23
N ASN A 82 0.27 -5.71 24.35
CA ASN A 82 0.45 -7.13 24.69
C ASN A 82 1.94 -7.54 24.76
N GLY A 83 2.88 -6.58 24.67
CA GLY A 83 4.32 -6.87 24.70
C GLY A 83 4.87 -7.56 23.45
N LEU A 84 4.07 -7.68 22.38
CA LEU A 84 4.46 -8.34 21.13
C LEU A 84 4.98 -7.32 20.11
N ARG A 85 6.03 -7.69 19.37
CA ARG A 85 6.44 -6.95 18.18
C ARG A 85 5.30 -7.05 17.17
N GLY A 86 4.70 -5.91 16.81
CA GLY A 86 3.57 -5.89 15.86
C GLY A 86 3.93 -6.46 14.48
N PRO A 87 2.92 -6.91 13.71
CA PRO A 87 3.14 -7.61 12.45
C PRO A 87 3.75 -6.71 11.35
N ASN A 88 4.45 -7.33 10.40
CA ASN A 88 5.07 -6.71 9.24
C ASN A 88 4.11 -6.72 8.04
N ILE A 89 4.03 -5.61 7.30
CA ILE A 89 3.17 -5.53 6.13
C ILE A 89 3.77 -6.31 4.96
N LEU A 90 2.99 -7.21 4.36
CA LEU A 90 3.43 -7.99 3.20
C LEU A 90 3.28 -7.21 1.89
N HIS A 91 2.15 -6.52 1.72
CA HIS A 91 1.89 -5.69 0.55
C HIS A 91 1.09 -4.45 0.93
N ARG A 92 1.02 -3.46 0.04
CA ARG A 92 0.31 -2.20 0.30
C ARG A 92 -0.97 -2.11 -0.52
N LEU A 93 -1.92 -1.38 0.03
CA LEU A 93 -3.08 -0.83 -0.66
C LEU A 93 -2.99 0.69 -0.55
N ASP A 94 -3.43 1.40 -1.59
CA ASP A 94 -3.49 2.85 -1.53
C ASP A 94 -4.47 3.32 -0.47
N ARG A 95 -4.33 4.58 -0.04
CA ARG A 95 -5.18 5.18 0.99
C ARG A 95 -6.67 5.04 0.64
N ALA A 96 -7.03 5.29 -0.62
CA ALA A 96 -8.42 5.26 -1.07
C ALA A 96 -8.96 3.83 -1.28
N THR A 97 -8.09 2.85 -1.53
CA THR A 97 -8.47 1.47 -1.82
C THR A 97 -8.84 0.72 -0.55
N SER A 98 -10.00 0.07 -0.52
CA SER A 98 -10.36 -0.89 0.52
C SER A 98 -10.03 -2.32 0.11
N GLY A 99 -9.99 -3.25 1.07
CA GLY A 99 -9.92 -4.68 0.77
C GLY A 99 -8.86 -5.42 1.56
N ILE A 100 -8.53 -6.62 1.10
CA ILE A 100 -7.66 -7.55 1.80
C ILE A 100 -6.23 -7.02 1.90
N LEU A 101 -5.73 -6.92 3.13
CA LEU A 101 -4.35 -6.57 3.45
C LEU A 101 -3.75 -7.66 4.33
N MET A 102 -2.64 -8.23 3.89
CA MET A 102 -1.93 -9.27 4.63
C MET A 102 -0.72 -8.71 5.37
N LEU A 103 -0.50 -9.22 6.58
CA LEU A 103 0.64 -8.89 7.43
C LEU A 103 1.24 -10.18 8.00
N ALA A 104 2.56 -10.32 7.98
CA ALA A 104 3.28 -11.41 8.60
C ALA A 104 3.54 -11.13 10.08
N LYS A 105 3.35 -12.12 10.95
CA LYS A 105 3.65 -12.03 12.38
C LYS A 105 5.08 -12.41 12.72
N ASN A 106 5.76 -13.15 11.84
CA ASN A 106 7.14 -13.57 11.99
C ASN A 106 7.99 -13.21 10.75
N TYR A 107 9.30 -13.46 10.85
CA TYR A 107 10.26 -13.11 9.80
C TYR A 107 10.21 -14.10 8.64
N GLU A 108 9.98 -15.37 8.94
CA GLU A 108 9.96 -16.49 8.00
C GLU A 108 8.87 -16.28 6.95
N THR A 109 7.64 -15.95 7.37
CA THR A 109 6.51 -15.65 6.48
C THR A 109 6.75 -14.38 5.67
N ASP A 110 7.35 -13.33 6.25
CA ASP A 110 7.69 -12.11 5.52
C ASP A 110 8.73 -12.37 4.42
N PHE A 111 9.73 -13.20 4.71
CA PHE A 111 10.76 -13.61 3.76
C PHE A 111 10.19 -14.48 2.64
N GLU A 112 9.43 -15.52 2.98
CA GLU A 112 8.79 -16.42 2.01
C GLU A 112 7.85 -15.65 1.08
N PHE A 113 7.02 -14.75 1.63
CA PHE A 113 6.13 -13.93 0.82
C PHE A 113 6.90 -13.08 -0.20
N LYS A 114 8.03 -12.48 0.19
CA LYS A 114 8.86 -11.68 -0.74
C LYS A 114 9.46 -12.53 -1.85
N GLU A 115 9.89 -13.74 -1.56
CA GLU A 115 10.47 -14.65 -2.56
C GLU A 115 9.40 -15.14 -3.55
N THR A 116 8.27 -15.61 -3.05
CA THR A 116 7.14 -16.06 -3.88
C THR A 116 6.52 -14.90 -4.68
N LEU A 117 6.49 -13.68 -4.12
CA LEU A 117 6.08 -12.48 -4.85
C LEU A 117 7.01 -12.18 -6.04
N LYS A 118 8.34 -12.27 -5.86
CA LYS A 118 9.31 -12.07 -6.96
C LYS A 118 9.18 -13.11 -8.07
N LYS A 119 8.78 -14.33 -7.71
CA LYS A 119 8.52 -15.42 -8.67
C LYS A 119 7.19 -15.27 -9.42
N GLY A 120 6.34 -14.32 -9.04
CA GLY A 120 5.04 -14.11 -9.68
C GLY A 120 4.00 -15.16 -9.32
N GLU A 121 4.18 -15.87 -8.19
CA GLU A 121 3.28 -16.92 -7.71
C GLU A 121 2.00 -16.35 -7.07
N TRP A 122 1.93 -15.02 -6.91
CA TRP A 122 0.79 -14.33 -6.32
C TRP A 122 -0.03 -13.58 -7.36
N THR A 123 -1.34 -13.73 -7.23
CA THR A 123 -2.34 -12.97 -8.00
C THR A 123 -3.12 -12.08 -7.05
N LYS A 124 -3.45 -10.87 -7.49
CA LYS A 124 -4.34 -9.96 -6.77
C LYS A 124 -5.50 -9.59 -7.65
N GLU A 125 -6.70 -9.68 -7.11
CA GLU A 125 -7.93 -9.34 -7.81
C GLU A 125 -8.57 -8.13 -7.16
N TYR A 126 -8.96 -7.15 -7.98
CA TYR A 126 -9.57 -5.91 -7.51
C TYR A 126 -10.89 -5.69 -8.22
N VAL A 127 -11.96 -5.52 -7.45
CA VAL A 127 -13.26 -5.08 -7.97
C VAL A 127 -13.28 -3.56 -8.03
N CYS A 128 -13.54 -3.01 -9.21
CA CYS A 128 -13.55 -1.58 -9.47
C CYS A 128 -14.84 -1.18 -10.19
N MET A 129 -15.47 -0.11 -9.75
CA MET A 129 -16.48 0.60 -10.55
C MET A 129 -15.77 1.65 -11.39
N VAL A 130 -16.14 1.74 -12.65
CA VAL A 130 -15.46 2.56 -13.66
C VAL A 130 -16.48 3.34 -14.47
N ASP A 131 -16.13 4.58 -14.81
CA ASP A 131 -16.92 5.40 -15.71
C ASP A 131 -16.36 5.28 -17.13
N GLY A 132 -17.21 4.93 -18.11
CA GLY A 132 -16.82 4.78 -19.50
C GLY A 132 -17.63 3.73 -20.29
N VAL A 133 -17.38 3.67 -21.60
CA VAL A 133 -17.98 2.70 -22.52
C VAL A 133 -16.94 1.62 -22.85
N PHE A 134 -17.26 0.36 -22.55
CA PHE A 134 -16.37 -0.77 -22.82
C PHE A 134 -16.69 -1.42 -24.18
N PRO A 135 -15.68 -1.90 -24.93
CA PRO A 135 -15.92 -2.65 -26.16
C PRO A 135 -16.74 -3.93 -25.89
N GLU A 136 -17.74 -4.22 -26.73
CA GLU A 136 -18.67 -5.35 -26.58
C GLU A 136 -18.00 -6.73 -26.41
N PHE A 137 -16.82 -6.94 -26.98
CA PHE A 137 -16.07 -8.19 -26.83
C PHE A 137 -15.82 -8.56 -25.36
N TYR A 138 -15.63 -7.56 -24.50
CA TYR A 138 -15.39 -7.79 -23.08
C TYR A 138 -16.67 -8.18 -22.33
N PHE A 139 -17.86 -7.79 -22.81
CA PHE A 139 -19.16 -8.08 -22.18
C PHE A 139 -19.61 -9.54 -22.37
N ASN A 140 -19.34 -10.15 -23.53
CA ASN A 140 -19.84 -11.49 -23.85
C ASN A 140 -19.18 -12.63 -23.05
N LYS A 141 -18.09 -12.35 -22.33
CA LYS A 141 -17.44 -13.33 -21.43
C LYS A 141 -18.10 -13.37 -20.03
N LEU A 142 -19.01 -12.44 -19.72
CA LEU A 142 -19.44 -12.10 -18.35
C LEU A 142 -20.83 -12.59 -17.97
N ILE A 143 -21.70 -12.82 -18.96
CA ILE A 143 -23.12 -13.16 -18.75
C ILE A 143 -23.30 -14.68 -18.51
N LYS A 144 -22.51 -15.26 -17.60
CA LYS A 144 -22.82 -16.60 -17.06
C LYS A 144 -23.16 -16.60 -15.56
N ASP A 145 -22.75 -15.57 -14.80
CA ASP A 145 -22.83 -15.64 -13.33
C ASP A 145 -23.70 -14.56 -12.65
N ASN A 146 -24.56 -13.85 -13.40
CA ASN A 146 -25.71 -13.11 -12.85
C ASN A 146 -25.41 -11.99 -11.81
N PHE A 147 -24.30 -11.26 -11.94
CA PHE A 147 -23.99 -10.12 -11.05
C PHE A 147 -24.16 -8.75 -11.73
N LEU A 148 -25.29 -8.10 -11.41
CA LEU A 148 -25.53 -6.64 -11.35
C LEU A 148 -25.58 -5.80 -12.65
N LYS A 149 -26.36 -4.70 -12.56
CA LYS A 149 -26.70 -3.76 -13.66
C LYS A 149 -25.65 -2.66 -13.90
N ASP A 150 -24.61 -2.62 -13.07
CA ASP A 150 -23.49 -1.68 -13.13
C ASP A 150 -22.22 -2.50 -13.41
N VAL A 151 -21.36 -2.05 -14.31
CA VAL A 151 -20.19 -2.83 -14.77
C VAL A 151 -19.09 -2.81 -13.68
N PHE A 152 -18.70 -3.97 -13.16
CA PHE A 152 -17.67 -4.12 -12.13
C PHE A 152 -16.40 -4.71 -12.72
N LEU A 153 -15.32 -3.97 -12.94
CA LEU A 153 -14.08 -4.58 -13.43
C LEU A 153 -13.37 -5.40 -12.35
N VAL A 154 -13.05 -6.67 -12.63
CA VAL A 154 -12.04 -7.45 -11.90
C VAL A 154 -10.72 -7.50 -12.64
N PHE A 155 -9.76 -6.72 -12.15
CA PHE A 155 -8.40 -6.76 -12.66
C PHE A 155 -7.58 -7.80 -11.91
N GLN A 156 -6.99 -8.74 -12.66
CA GLN A 156 -5.96 -9.60 -12.11
C GLN A 156 -4.60 -8.94 -12.35
N ILE A 157 -3.96 -8.58 -11.26
CA ILE A 157 -2.67 -7.91 -11.23
C ILE A 157 -1.62 -8.93 -10.78
N THR A 158 -0.55 -9.10 -11.56
CA THR A 158 0.57 -10.03 -11.26
C THR A 158 1.89 -9.26 -11.16
N ALA A 159 2.78 -9.68 -10.26
CA ALA A 159 4.12 -9.09 -10.12
C ALA A 159 4.84 -8.99 -11.47
N GLU A 160 5.55 -7.87 -11.72
CA GLU A 160 6.33 -7.75 -12.96
C GLU A 160 7.46 -8.77 -12.96
N PRO A 161 7.73 -9.44 -14.09
CA PRO A 161 8.91 -10.29 -14.20
C PRO A 161 10.20 -9.46 -14.02
N VAL A 162 11.16 -10.05 -13.30
CA VAL A 162 12.47 -9.44 -13.06
C VAL A 162 13.22 -9.30 -14.40
N GLY A 163 13.65 -8.08 -14.74
CA GLY A 163 14.48 -7.83 -15.94
C GLY A 163 13.78 -7.09 -17.10
N LEU A 164 12.56 -6.58 -16.92
CA LEU A 164 11.95 -5.66 -17.89
C LEU A 164 12.69 -4.31 -17.90
N ASP A 165 13.31 -3.97 -19.03
CA ASP A 165 13.85 -2.63 -19.27
C ASP A 165 12.71 -1.61 -19.45
N ARG A 166 13.02 -0.30 -19.33
CA ARG A 166 12.02 0.77 -19.46
C ARG A 166 11.41 0.86 -20.87
N GLU A 167 12.08 0.35 -21.88
CA GLU A 167 11.67 0.46 -23.30
C GLU A 167 10.70 -0.66 -23.71
N ASN A 168 10.83 -1.83 -23.10
CA ASN A 168 9.99 -3.02 -23.28
C ASN A 168 8.84 -3.09 -22.28
N ARG A 169 8.64 -2.02 -21.49
CA ARG A 169 7.55 -1.92 -20.53
C ARG A 169 6.23 -1.63 -21.27
N PRO A 170 5.19 -2.48 -21.17
CA PRO A 170 3.93 -2.24 -21.87
C PRO A 170 3.28 -0.93 -21.38
N SER A 171 2.64 -0.21 -22.30
CA SER A 171 1.85 1.00 -21.99
C SER A 171 0.75 0.65 -20.99
N TYR A 172 0.84 1.16 -19.77
CA TYR A 172 -0.19 0.97 -18.76
C TYR A 172 -1.39 1.88 -19.06
N ASP A 173 -2.60 1.32 -19.00
CA ASP A 173 -3.79 2.15 -18.80
C ASP A 173 -3.66 2.87 -17.44
N SER A 174 -4.00 4.15 -17.41
CA SER A 174 -3.73 5.17 -16.38
C SER A 174 -4.28 4.92 -14.97
N ILE A 175 -4.68 3.69 -14.64
CA ILE A 175 -5.25 3.29 -13.34
C ILE A 175 -4.16 2.93 -12.32
N CYS A 176 -2.93 2.61 -12.73
CA CYS A 176 -1.84 2.23 -11.81
C CYS A 176 -0.57 3.05 -12.03
N LEU A 177 -0.54 4.29 -11.53
CA LEU A 177 0.61 5.18 -11.67
C LEU A 177 1.73 4.94 -10.63
N ASN A 178 1.59 4.04 -9.66
CA ASN A 178 2.54 3.91 -8.53
C ASN A 178 2.90 2.48 -8.08
N CYS A 179 2.63 1.46 -8.89
CA CYS A 179 2.86 0.06 -8.52
C CYS A 179 3.78 -0.63 -9.55
N ASN A 180 4.89 -1.24 -9.08
CA ASN A 180 5.74 -2.15 -9.86
C ASN A 180 4.97 -3.45 -10.17
N VAL A 181 3.90 -3.38 -10.96
CA VAL A 181 3.02 -4.52 -11.21
C VAL A 181 2.42 -4.47 -12.61
N VAL A 182 2.42 -5.60 -13.32
CA VAL A 182 1.88 -5.71 -14.68
C VAL A 182 0.42 -6.14 -14.63
N LYS A 183 -0.44 -5.43 -15.38
CA LYS A 183 -1.84 -5.80 -15.65
C LYS A 183 -1.82 -7.01 -16.58
N LYS A 184 -1.96 -8.23 -16.04
CA LYS A 184 -1.92 -9.45 -16.88
C LYS A 184 -3.27 -9.76 -17.50
N ASN A 185 -4.39 -9.48 -16.82
CA ASN A 185 -5.73 -9.73 -17.33
C ASN A 185 -6.71 -8.67 -16.82
N VAL A 186 -7.50 -8.10 -17.74
CA VAL A 186 -8.72 -7.37 -17.39
C VAL A 186 -9.87 -8.35 -17.54
N CYS A 187 -10.44 -8.78 -16.42
CA CYS A 187 -11.81 -9.27 -16.45
C CYS A 187 -12.70 -8.06 -16.15
N ILE A 188 -13.68 -7.83 -17.01
CA ILE A 188 -14.85 -7.05 -16.62
C ILE A 188 -15.72 -8.06 -15.81
N ILE A 189 -16.55 -7.66 -14.86
CA ILE A 189 -17.60 -8.46 -14.21
C ILE A 189 -18.90 -7.73 -14.45
#